data_AF-A0A970LEV1-F1
#
_entry.id   AF-A0A970LEV1-F1
#
_cell.length_a   1.000
_cell.length_b   1.000
_cell.length_c   1.000
_cell.angle_alpha   90.00
_cell.angle_beta   90.00
_cell.angle_gamma   90.00
#
_symmetry.space_group_name_H-M   'P 1'
#
loop_
_entity.id
_entity.type
_entity.pdbx_description
1 polymer ?
#
loop_
_entity_poly.entity_id
_entity_poly.type
_entity_poly.pdbx_seq_one_letter_code
_entity_poly.pdbx_strand_id
1 'polypeptide(L)'
;MELYSDKVMDHFMHPRNVGEITNADATGTVGNPKCGDIMKIDLKIVDGVITDAKFKTFGCGSAIATSSMATEMVIGKSVQEALALTNRAVAEALDGLPPI
;
A
#
# COMPACT_ATOMS: atom_id res chain seq x y z
N MET A 1 -18.21 17.06 5.90
CA MET A 1 -17.79 15.69 6.26
C MET A 1 -17.11 15.01 5.06
N GLU A 2 -16.50 15.75 4.13
CA GLU A 2 -15.76 15.14 3.01
C GLU A 2 -14.26 15.35 3.21
N LEU A 3 -13.70 14.82 4.31
CA LEU A 3 -12.25 14.84 4.51
C LEU A 3 -11.55 13.68 3.79
N TYR A 4 -12.30 12.63 3.47
CA TYR A 4 -11.84 11.42 2.81
C TYR A 4 -12.78 11.08 1.66
N SER A 5 -12.22 10.69 0.51
CA SER A 5 -13.00 10.23 -0.64
C SER A 5 -13.66 8.88 -0.33
N ASP A 6 -14.66 8.53 -1.13
CA ASP A 6 -15.29 7.21 -1.06
C ASP A 6 -14.28 6.08 -1.27
N LYS A 7 -13.27 6.28 -2.14
CA LYS A 7 -12.19 5.31 -2.34
C LYS A 7 -11.32 5.14 -1.10
N VAL A 8 -10.97 6.23 -0.42
CA VAL A 8 -10.21 6.13 0.83
C VAL A 8 -11.02 5.34 1.86
N MET A 9 -12.31 5.64 1.99
CA MET A 9 -13.18 4.95 2.92
C MET A 9 -13.34 3.47 2.57
N ASP A 10 -13.45 3.13 1.29
CA ASP A 10 -13.56 1.74 0.84
C ASP A 10 -12.28 0.94 1.08
N HIS A 11 -11.11 1.48 0.76
CA HIS A 11 -9.83 0.82 1.07
C HIS A 11 -9.53 0.77 2.56
N PHE A 12 -10.08 1.69 3.36
CA PHE A 12 -9.98 1.62 4.81
C PHE A 12 -10.89 0.55 5.42
N MET A 13 -12.16 0.48 4.99
CA MET A 13 -13.16 -0.47 5.53
C MET A 13 -12.98 -1.88 4.97
N HIS A 14 -12.55 -2.00 3.72
CA HIS A 14 -12.32 -3.24 3.00
C HIS A 14 -10.91 -3.26 2.39
N PRO A 15 -9.85 -3.27 3.21
CA PRO A 15 -8.48 -3.23 2.68
C PRO A 15 -8.18 -4.49 1.86
N ARG A 16 -7.67 -4.28 0.65
CA ARG A 16 -7.21 -5.36 -0.24
C ARG A 16 -5.84 -5.83 0.20
N ASN A 17 -5.49 -7.08 -0.10
CA ASN A 17 -4.12 -7.58 0.09
C ASN A 17 -3.59 -7.56 1.54
N VAL A 18 -4.46 -7.53 2.55
CA VAL A 18 -4.02 -7.67 3.95
C VAL A 18 -3.51 -9.08 4.20
N GLY A 19 -2.32 -9.20 4.79
CA GLY A 19 -1.74 -10.48 5.16
C GLY A 19 -0.23 -10.52 5.04
N GLU A 20 0.29 -11.74 4.93
CA GLU A 20 1.71 -12.01 4.70
C GLU A 20 1.85 -13.08 3.62
N ILE A 21 2.98 -13.07 2.93
CA ILE A 21 3.32 -14.11 1.96
C ILE A 21 4.35 -15.04 2.61
N THR A 22 4.00 -16.32 2.77
CA THR A 22 4.98 -17.33 3.17
C THR A 22 6.03 -17.49 2.07
N ASN A 23 7.32 -17.40 2.42
CA ASN A 23 8.43 -17.40 1.45
C ASN A 23 8.30 -16.31 0.38
N ALA A 24 8.01 -15.09 0.84
CA ALA A 24 8.11 -13.89 0.01
C ALA A 24 9.52 -13.78 -0.59
N ASP A 25 9.60 -13.30 -1.83
CA ASP A 25 10.90 -13.08 -2.50
C ASP A 25 11.52 -11.76 -2.05
N ALA A 26 10.70 -10.80 -1.62
CA ALA A 26 11.13 -9.57 -0.99
C ALA A 26 10.18 -9.15 0.14
N THR A 27 10.76 -8.63 1.23
CA THR A 27 10.02 -8.05 2.36
C THR A 27 10.64 -6.72 2.73
N GLY A 28 9.80 -5.69 2.91
CA GLY A 28 10.21 -4.39 3.41
C GLY A 28 9.42 -4.01 4.66
N THR A 29 10.05 -3.32 5.61
CA THR A 29 9.36 -2.79 6.80
C THR A 29 9.87 -1.39 7.10
N VAL A 30 8.95 -0.45 7.27
CA VAL A 30 9.23 0.96 7.56
C VAL A 30 8.29 1.44 8.66
N GLY A 31 8.81 2.25 9.58
CA GLY A 31 8.03 2.94 10.58
C GLY A 31 8.22 4.45 10.52
N ASN A 32 7.17 5.21 10.86
CA ASN A 32 7.22 6.65 10.99
C ASN A 32 7.27 7.03 12.48
N PRO A 33 8.42 7.53 13.00
CA PRO A 33 8.58 7.84 14.42
C PRO A 33 7.70 9.02 14.90
N LYS A 34 7.13 9.82 13.99
CA LYS A 34 6.30 10.97 14.35
C LYS A 34 4.89 10.57 14.78
N CYS A 35 4.30 9.57 14.12
CA CYS A 35 2.94 9.09 14.39
C CYS A 35 2.90 7.67 14.95
N GLY A 36 4.02 6.94 14.92
CA GLY A 36 4.10 5.55 15.38
C GLY A 36 3.59 4.54 14.37
N ASP A 37 3.24 4.96 13.14
CA ASP A 37 2.78 4.04 12.09
C ASP A 37 3.91 3.08 11.70
N ILE A 38 3.60 1.80 11.55
CA ILE A 38 4.54 0.75 11.12
C ILE A 38 3.88 -0.04 10.00
N MET A 39 4.57 -0.16 8.86
CA MET A 39 4.10 -0.89 7.69
C MET A 39 5.13 -1.92 7.26
N LYS A 40 4.65 -3.14 6.99
CA LYS A 40 5.39 -4.22 6.34
C LYS A 40 4.69 -4.59 5.03
N ILE A 41 5.46 -4.78 3.96
CA ILE A 41 5.00 -5.29 2.66
C ILE A 41 5.84 -6.50 2.28
N ASP A 42 5.16 -7.56 1.87
CA ASP A 42 5.74 -8.78 1.29
C ASP A 42 5.38 -8.85 -0.20
N LEU A 43 6.34 -9.20 -1.05
CA LEU A 43 6.16 -9.35 -2.50
C LEU A 43 6.56 -10.76 -2.97
N LYS A 44 5.76 -11.32 -3.88
CA LYS A 44 6.11 -12.49 -4.69
C LYS A 44 6.46 -12.03 -6.10
N ILE A 45 7.63 -12.45 -6.61
CA ILE A 45 8.18 -11.97 -7.88
C ILE A 45 8.52 -13.18 -8.75
N VAL A 46 7.99 -13.19 -9.98
CA VAL A 46 8.26 -14.21 -11.00
C VAL A 46 8.71 -13.49 -12.26
N ASP A 47 9.89 -13.85 -12.78
CA ASP A 47 10.47 -13.27 -14.00
C ASP A 47 10.51 -11.72 -13.99
N GLY A 48 10.75 -11.14 -12.82
CA GLY A 48 10.81 -9.67 -12.62
C GLY A 48 9.46 -8.97 -12.50
N VAL A 49 8.35 -9.71 -12.51
CA VAL A 49 6.98 -9.21 -12.34
C VAL A 49 6.45 -9.55 -10.94
N ILE A 50 5.82 -8.57 -10.28
CA ILE A 50 5.17 -8.77 -8.99
C ILE A 50 3.85 -9.50 -9.22
N THR A 51 3.76 -10.74 -8.72
CA THR A 51 2.59 -11.62 -8.92
C THR A 51 1.64 -11.60 -7.73
N ASP A 52 2.15 -11.33 -6.53
CA ASP A 52 1.35 -11.07 -5.33
C ASP A 52 2.07 -10.05 -4.45
N ALA A 53 1.29 -9.24 -3.77
CA ALA A 53 1.75 -8.30 -2.76
C ALA A 53 0.79 -8.39 -1.59
N LYS A 54 1.35 -8.47 -0.37
CA LYS A 54 0.58 -8.41 0.87
C LYS A 54 1.16 -7.37 1.80
N PHE A 55 0.32 -6.76 2.62
CA PHE A 55 0.77 -5.84 3.63
C PHE A 55 0.19 -6.14 5.01
N LYS A 56 0.95 -5.73 6.03
CA LYS A 56 0.49 -5.54 7.39
C LYS A 56 0.87 -4.13 7.81
N THR A 57 -0.09 -3.38 8.34
CA THR A 57 0.18 -2.04 8.85
C THR A 57 -0.49 -1.87 10.20
N PHE A 58 0.18 -1.13 11.07
CA PHE A 58 -0.39 -0.58 12.28
C PHE A 58 -0.28 0.94 12.13
N GLY A 59 -1.41 1.63 12.06
CA GLY A 59 -1.40 3.08 11.87
C GLY A 59 -2.78 3.66 11.65
N CYS A 60 -2.81 4.93 11.24
CA CYS A 60 -4.05 5.64 10.95
C CYS A 60 -4.82 5.05 9.76
N GLY A 61 -6.11 5.42 9.62
CA GLY A 61 -6.95 4.95 8.50
C GLY A 61 -6.36 5.28 7.12
N SER A 62 -5.68 6.42 6.99
CA SER A 62 -4.94 6.79 5.78
C SER A 62 -3.78 5.86 5.49
N ALA A 63 -3.08 5.36 6.51
CA ALA A 63 -2.01 4.38 6.33
C ALA A 63 -2.59 3.07 5.78
N ILE A 64 -3.72 2.59 6.33
CA ILE A 64 -4.40 1.38 5.83
C ILE A 64 -4.86 1.55 4.37
N ALA A 65 -5.54 2.66 4.06
CA ALA A 65 -6.07 2.90 2.72
C ALA A 65 -4.95 3.03 1.68
N THR A 66 -3.87 3.76 2.00
CA THR A 66 -2.73 3.93 1.10
C THR A 66 -1.93 2.66 0.91
N SER A 67 -1.71 1.85 1.98
CA SER A 67 -1.08 0.53 1.84
C SER A 67 -1.90 -0.37 0.93
N SER A 68 -3.22 -0.41 1.10
CA SER A 68 -4.11 -1.21 0.27
C SER A 68 -4.05 -0.79 -1.20
N MET A 69 -4.18 0.51 -1.49
CA MET A 69 -4.10 1.02 -2.86
C MET A 69 -2.73 0.72 -3.48
N ALA A 70 -1.64 0.99 -2.75
CA ALA A 70 -0.29 0.76 -3.25
C ALA A 70 -0.06 -0.71 -3.64
N THR A 71 -0.56 -1.67 -2.85
CA THR A 71 -0.43 -3.09 -3.19
C THR A 71 -1.18 -3.47 -4.47
N GLU A 72 -2.38 -2.91 -4.70
CA GLU A 72 -3.11 -3.16 -5.96
C GLU A 72 -2.40 -2.54 -7.16
N MET A 73 -1.80 -1.36 -7.00
CA MET A 73 -1.12 -0.66 -8.09
C MET A 73 0.17 -1.36 -8.55
N VAL A 74 0.83 -2.14 -7.69
CA VAL A 74 2.09 -2.82 -8.02
C VAL A 74 1.92 -4.26 -8.48
N ILE A 75 0.80 -4.92 -8.16
CA ILE A 75 0.54 -6.29 -8.63
C ILE A 75 0.36 -6.28 -10.16
N GLY A 76 1.05 -7.19 -10.84
CA GLY A 76 1.10 -7.28 -12.30
C GLY A 76 2.10 -6.31 -12.94
N LYS A 77 2.82 -5.50 -12.16
CA LYS A 77 3.88 -4.61 -12.65
C LYS A 77 5.26 -5.25 -12.51
N SER A 78 6.18 -4.82 -13.37
CA SER A 78 7.60 -5.11 -13.18
C SER A 78 8.13 -4.42 -11.91
N VAL A 79 9.22 -4.96 -11.35
CA VAL A 79 9.88 -4.33 -10.21
C VAL A 79 10.32 -2.89 -10.53
N GLN A 80 10.77 -2.62 -11.77
CA GLN A 80 11.15 -1.25 -12.17
C GLN A 80 9.96 -0.29 -12.19
N GLU A 81 8.79 -0.71 -12.68
CA GLU A 81 7.58 0.12 -12.65
C GLU A 81 7.10 0.36 -11.22
N ALA A 82 7.16 -0.66 -10.35
CA ALA A 82 6.80 -0.52 -8.95
C ALA A 82 7.72 0.46 -8.22
N LEU A 83 9.02 0.49 -8.54
CA LEU A 83 9.98 1.46 -8.01
C LEU A 83 9.70 2.90 -8.47
N ALA A 84 9.03 3.08 -9.60
CA ALA A 84 8.61 4.40 -10.10
C ALA A 84 7.30 4.90 -9.45
N LEU A 85 6.62 4.08 -8.65
CA LEU A 85 5.40 4.48 -7.95
C LEU A 85 5.71 5.55 -6.90
N THR A 86 4.97 6.65 -6.95
CA THR A 86 5.16 7.78 -6.04
C THR A 86 3.97 7.93 -5.08
N ASN A 87 4.21 8.54 -3.93
CA ASN A 87 3.15 8.86 -2.97
C ASN A 87 2.02 9.69 -3.60
N ARG A 88 2.37 10.59 -4.54
CA ARG A 88 1.38 11.38 -5.28
C ARG A 88 0.46 10.50 -6.13
N ALA A 89 1.02 9.53 -6.87
CA ALA A 89 0.22 8.63 -7.69
C ALA A 89 -0.75 7.78 -6.85
N VAL A 90 -0.32 7.32 -5.66
CA VAL A 90 -1.19 6.60 -4.72
C VAL A 90 -2.31 7.51 -4.19
N ALA A 91 -1.98 8.75 -3.81
CA ALA A 91 -2.98 9.71 -3.36
C ALA A 91 -3.99 10.07 -4.47
N GLU A 92 -3.52 10.26 -5.71
CA GLU A 92 -4.38 10.50 -6.89
C GLU A 92 -5.29 9.30 -7.19
N ALA A 93 -4.78 8.07 -7.06
CA ALA A 93 -5.59 6.86 -7.24
C ALA A 93 -6.73 6.76 -6.20
N LEU A 94 -6.50 7.31 -5.01
CA LEU A 94 -7.47 7.46 -3.92
C LEU A 94 -8.36 8.71 -4.05
N ASP A 95 -8.33 9.44 -5.17
CA ASP A 95 -9.05 10.70 -5.37
C ASP A 95 -8.68 11.80 -4.35
N GLY A 96 -7.45 11.75 -3.85
CA GLY A 96 -6.88 12.70 -2.90
C GLY A 96 -6.83 12.17 -1.47
N LEU A 97 -5.97 12.80 -0.67
CA LEU A 97 -5.85 12.60 0.77
C LEU A 97 -5.83 13.97 1.46
N PRO A 98 -6.36 14.08 2.69
CA PRO A 98 -6.25 15.32 3.44
C PRO A 98 -4.77 15.67 3.69
N PRO A 99 -4.43 16.97 3.72
CA PRO A 99 -3.07 17.42 4.00
C PRO A 99 -2.62 16.98 5.39
N ILE A 100 -1.33 16.66 5.50
CA ILE A 100 -0.66 16.20 6.73
C ILE A 100 -0.23 17.40 7.58
#